data_AF-A0A557S0M0-F1
#
_entry.id   AF-A0A557S0M0-F1
#
_cell.length_a   1.000
_cell.length_b   1.000
_cell.length_c   1.000
_cell.angle_alpha   90.00
_cell.angle_beta   90.00
_cell.angle_gamma   90.00
#
_symmetry.space_group_name_H-M   'P 1'
#
loop_
_entity.id
_entity.type
_entity.pdbx_description
1 polymer ?
#
loop_
_entity_poly.entity_id
_entity_poly.type
_entity_poly.pdbx_seq_one_letter_code
_entity_poly.pdbx_strand_id
1 'polypeptide(L)'
;MIRIGIFAVLALYAGWLNAGHQHTEKWYQDQWCEWITEHRLDDGTRVDCLTPDHAIEVDFARKWYEGVGQALHYARMTDRCPGVLLIIEQPDDCKYLARLRLLSTRNRPQMKIWSTGPAASRCN
;
A
#
# COMPACT_ATOMS: atom_id res chain seq x y z
N MET A 1 22.74 -51.39 -17.44
CA MET A 1 22.03 -50.57 -18.44
C MET A 1 21.07 -49.66 -17.71
N ILE A 2 21.38 -48.36 -17.74
CA ILE A 2 20.82 -47.31 -16.88
C ILE A 2 19.43 -46.93 -17.39
N ARG A 3 18.39 -47.07 -16.56
CA ARG A 3 17.06 -46.47 -16.76
C ARG A 3 16.67 -45.69 -15.51
N ILE A 4 17.48 -44.69 -15.18
CA ILE A 4 17.18 -43.65 -14.18
C ILE A 4 17.28 -42.35 -14.95
N GLY A 5 16.19 -41.84 -15.53
CA GLY A 5 16.33 -40.71 -16.45
C GLY A 5 15.07 -39.99 -16.90
N ILE A 6 13.93 -40.12 -16.21
CA ILE A 6 12.74 -39.32 -16.56
C ILE A 6 12.08 -38.63 -15.36
N PHE A 7 12.23 -39.11 -14.11
CA PHE A 7 11.61 -38.45 -12.96
C PHE A 7 12.39 -37.24 -12.40
N ALA A 8 13.65 -37.03 -12.77
CA ALA A 8 14.46 -35.92 -12.24
C ALA A 8 14.23 -34.57 -12.93
N VAL A 9 13.52 -34.54 -14.07
CA VAL A 9 13.38 -33.31 -14.89
C VAL A 9 12.22 -32.42 -14.41
N LEU A 10 11.23 -32.95 -13.68
CA LEU A 10 10.07 -32.18 -13.21
C LEU A 10 10.32 -31.37 -11.92
N ALA A 11 11.36 -31.70 -11.14
CA ALA A 11 11.64 -31.01 -9.87
C ALA A 11 12.42 -29.68 -10.03
N LEU A 12 12.98 -29.40 -11.22
CA LEU A 12 13.79 -28.21 -11.47
C LEU A 12 12.99 -26.97 -11.92
N TYR A 13 11.67 -27.10 -12.12
CA TYR A 13 10.80 -25.99 -12.54
C TYR A 13 9.95 -25.39 -11.42
N ALA A 14 9.97 -25.94 -10.20
CA ALA A 14 9.11 -25.49 -9.10
C ALA A 14 9.58 -24.21 -8.39
N GLY A 15 10.65 -23.57 -8.88
CA GLY A 15 11.47 -22.65 -8.09
C GLY A 15 11.27 -21.16 -8.32
N TRP A 16 10.16 -20.63 -8.88
CA TRP A 16 10.07 -19.17 -9.14
C TRP A 16 8.65 -18.57 -9.08
N LEU A 17 7.81 -18.98 -8.11
CA LEU A 17 6.56 -18.26 -7.82
C LEU A 17 6.60 -17.68 -6.40
N ASN A 18 7.47 -16.71 -6.17
CA ASN A 18 7.37 -15.87 -4.97
C ASN A 18 6.26 -14.84 -5.21
N ALA A 19 5.01 -15.24 -4.94
CA ALA A 19 3.82 -14.38 -4.97
C ALA A 19 3.64 -13.57 -3.66
N GLY A 20 4.74 -13.08 -3.09
CA GLY A 20 4.75 -12.31 -1.83
C GLY A 20 5.03 -10.82 -2.06
N HIS A 21 4.78 -10.01 -1.04
CA HIS A 21 5.20 -8.60 -1.05
C HIS A 21 6.73 -8.49 -1.08
N GLN A 22 7.26 -7.47 -1.75
CA GLN A 22 8.71 -7.23 -1.85
C GLN A 22 9.27 -6.70 -0.53
N HIS A 23 8.53 -5.79 0.12
CA HIS A 23 8.83 -5.29 1.45
C HIS A 23 7.56 -5.26 2.32
N THR A 24 7.70 -5.04 3.62
CA THR A 24 6.56 -4.86 4.52
C THR A 24 5.96 -3.46 4.39
N GLU A 25 4.70 -3.28 4.77
CA GLU A 25 4.03 -1.96 4.82
C GLU A 25 4.83 -0.95 5.64
N LYS A 26 5.27 -1.36 6.83
CA LYS A 26 6.16 -0.56 7.70
C LYS A 26 7.44 -0.10 7.00
N TRP A 27 8.01 -0.91 6.10
CA TRP A 27 9.22 -0.50 5.39
C TRP A 27 8.91 0.69 4.48
N TYR A 28 7.81 0.62 3.71
CA TYR A 28 7.38 1.73 2.84
C TYR A 28 6.99 2.98 3.64
N GLN A 29 6.31 2.81 4.77
CA GLN A 29 5.99 3.88 5.71
C GLN A 29 7.25 4.59 6.19
N ASP A 30 8.24 3.84 6.70
CA ASP A 30 9.49 4.39 7.22
C ASP A 30 10.32 5.09 6.13
N GLN A 31 10.25 4.63 4.87
CA GLN A 31 10.94 5.28 3.75
C GLN A 31 10.25 6.55 3.27
N TRP A 32 8.92 6.64 3.38
CA TRP A 32 8.14 7.73 2.80
C TRP A 32 7.79 8.83 3.80
N CYS A 33 7.54 8.47 5.06
CA CYS A 33 7.12 9.43 6.07
C CYS A 33 8.32 10.21 6.63
N GLU A 34 8.38 11.49 6.32
CA GLU A 34 9.40 12.42 6.86
C GLU A 34 8.96 13.06 8.19
N TRP A 35 7.78 12.72 8.69
CA TRP A 35 7.13 13.34 9.86
C TRP A 35 6.92 12.33 11.00
N ILE A 36 5.84 12.47 11.76
CA ILE A 36 5.58 11.60 12.92
C ILE A 36 5.00 10.27 12.40
N THR A 37 5.74 9.18 12.56
CA THR A 37 5.27 7.83 12.27
C THR A 37 4.54 7.21 13.47
N GLU A 38 3.61 6.29 13.20
CA GLU A 38 2.87 5.53 14.23
C GLU A 38 2.25 6.42 15.33
N HIS A 39 1.67 7.56 14.95
CA HIS A 39 1.08 8.48 15.91
C HIS A 39 -0.15 7.88 16.56
N ARG A 40 -0.06 7.54 17.85
CA ARG A 40 -1.14 6.88 18.59
C ARG A 40 -2.25 7.85 18.96
N LEU A 41 -3.48 7.48 18.64
CA LEU A 41 -4.70 8.22 18.97
C LEU A 41 -5.33 7.72 20.28
N ASP A 42 -6.24 8.52 20.82
CA ASP A 42 -6.90 8.25 22.11
C ASP A 42 -7.75 6.96 22.11
N ASP A 43 -8.24 6.54 20.94
CA ASP A 43 -8.98 5.29 20.76
C ASP A 43 -8.06 4.05 20.60
N GLY A 44 -6.74 4.26 20.67
CA GLY A 44 -5.73 3.22 20.57
C GLY A 44 -5.30 2.87 19.14
N THR A 45 -5.93 3.45 18.11
CA THR A 45 -5.49 3.35 16.72
C THR A 45 -4.23 4.19 16.48
N ARG A 46 -3.62 4.08 15.30
CA ARG A 46 -2.36 4.76 14.97
C ARG A 46 -2.40 5.31 13.56
N VAL A 47 -1.98 6.56 13.40
CA VAL A 47 -1.78 7.18 12.09
C VAL A 47 -0.38 6.81 11.60
N ASP A 48 -0.29 6.20 10.42
CA ASP A 48 0.99 5.73 9.88
C ASP A 48 1.97 6.88 9.64
N CYS A 49 1.47 8.00 9.13
CA CYS A 49 2.24 9.23 8.98
C CYS A 49 1.37 10.46 9.26
N LEU A 50 1.72 11.22 10.30
CA LEU A 50 1.07 12.47 10.66
C LEU A 50 1.95 13.66 10.26
N THR A 51 1.46 14.43 9.30
CA THR A 51 2.07 15.68 8.81
C THR A 51 1.30 16.89 9.36
N PRO A 52 1.82 18.14 9.26
CA PRO A 52 1.10 19.33 9.70
C PRO A 52 -0.32 19.49 9.14
N ASP A 53 -0.58 18.96 7.94
CA ASP A 53 -1.86 19.17 7.24
C ASP A 53 -2.67 17.88 7.03
N HIS A 54 -2.04 16.70 7.09
CA HIS A 54 -2.66 15.42 6.73
C HIS A 54 -2.40 14.32 7.75
N ALA A 55 -3.41 13.50 8.00
CA ALA A 55 -3.29 12.19 8.62
C ALA A 55 -3.34 11.12 7.53
N ILE A 56 -2.24 10.39 7.37
CA ILE A 56 -1.97 9.55 6.21
C ILE A 56 -1.93 8.09 6.63
N GLU A 57 -2.73 7.25 5.96
CA GLU A 57 -2.59 5.80 5.99
C GLU A 57 -1.68 5.33 4.85
N VAL A 58 -0.78 4.39 5.15
CA VAL A 58 0.12 3.73 4.20
C VAL A 58 -0.34 2.30 4.04
N ASP A 59 -0.75 1.92 2.83
CA ASP A 59 -1.40 0.63 2.66
C ASP A 59 -1.09 -0.01 1.30
N PHE A 60 -1.10 -1.34 1.23
CA PHE A 60 -0.95 -2.03 -0.05
C PHE A 60 -2.13 -1.77 -0.96
N ALA A 61 -1.90 -1.64 -2.27
CA ALA A 61 -2.93 -1.30 -3.26
C ALA A 61 -4.23 -2.12 -3.14
N ARG A 62 -4.13 -3.42 -2.86
CA ARG A 62 -5.28 -4.32 -2.67
C ARG A 62 -6.16 -3.95 -1.47
N LYS A 63 -5.61 -3.27 -0.46
CA LYS A 63 -6.28 -2.82 0.78
C LYS A 63 -6.86 -1.39 0.66
N TRP A 64 -6.89 -0.79 -0.53
CA TRP A 64 -7.31 0.61 -0.72
C TRP A 64 -8.66 1.01 -0.08
N TYR A 65 -9.62 0.10 0.08
CA TYR A 65 -10.87 0.40 0.79
C TYR A 65 -10.65 0.60 2.30
N GLU A 66 -9.85 -0.28 2.90
CA GLU A 66 -9.47 -0.23 4.32
C GLU A 66 -8.71 1.05 4.60
N GLY A 67 -7.68 1.33 3.78
CA GLY A 67 -6.88 2.52 3.96
C GLY A 67 -7.63 3.84 3.75
N VAL A 68 -8.66 3.86 2.89
CA VAL A 68 -9.59 5.01 2.84
C VAL A 68 -10.34 5.16 4.16
N GLY A 69 -10.91 4.08 4.69
CA GLY A 69 -11.63 4.10 5.96
C GLY A 69 -10.77 4.64 7.11
N GLN A 70 -9.54 4.13 7.23
CA GLN A 70 -8.57 4.56 8.24
C GLN A 70 -8.15 6.01 8.06
N ALA A 71 -7.76 6.44 6.85
CA ALA A 71 -7.37 7.82 6.58
C ALA A 71 -8.46 8.83 6.96
N LEU A 72 -9.72 8.50 6.70
CA LEU A 72 -10.87 9.34 7.05
C LEU A 72 -11.11 9.40 8.55
N HIS A 73 -11.00 8.26 9.23
CA HIS A 73 -11.11 8.18 10.68
C HIS A 73 -10.00 9.01 11.34
N TYR A 74 -8.76 8.83 10.90
CA TYR A 74 -7.60 9.53 11.45
C TYR A 74 -7.68 11.04 11.22
N ALA A 75 -8.04 11.47 10.01
CA ALA A 75 -8.31 12.86 9.70
C ALA A 75 -9.31 13.51 10.69
N ARG A 76 -10.39 12.78 11.00
CA ARG A 76 -11.40 13.24 11.97
C ARG A 76 -10.85 13.35 13.39
N MET A 77 -10.00 12.42 13.80
CA MET A 77 -9.40 12.35 15.14
C MET A 77 -8.30 13.39 15.36
N THR A 78 -7.58 13.77 14.31
CA THR A 78 -6.45 14.70 14.40
C THR A 78 -6.77 16.13 13.95
N ASP A 79 -7.98 16.38 13.45
CA ASP A 79 -8.36 17.62 12.78
C ASP A 79 -7.42 17.96 11.59
N ARG A 80 -7.21 16.96 10.72
CA ARG A 80 -6.34 17.06 9.52
C ARG A 80 -7.08 16.59 8.29
N CYS A 81 -6.53 16.86 7.11
CA CYS A 81 -7.03 16.30 5.86
C CYS A 81 -6.70 14.79 5.77
N PRO A 82 -7.59 13.96 5.20
CA PRO A 82 -7.29 12.55 4.97
C PRO A 82 -6.27 12.37 3.86
N GLY A 83 -5.31 11.48 4.08
CA GLY A 83 -4.32 11.10 3.09
C GLY A 83 -4.19 9.58 2.95
N VAL A 84 -3.96 9.12 1.73
CA VAL A 84 -3.65 7.69 1.48
C VAL A 84 -2.39 7.60 0.63
N LEU A 85 -1.40 6.86 1.11
CA LEU A 85 -0.24 6.42 0.34
C LEU A 85 -0.44 4.96 -0.08
N LEU A 86 -0.71 4.72 -1.36
CA LEU A 86 -0.83 3.35 -1.86
C LEU A 86 0.53 2.77 -2.28
N ILE A 87 0.86 1.60 -1.75
CA ILE A 87 2.03 0.82 -2.15
C ILE A 87 1.68 0.00 -3.39
N ILE A 88 2.37 0.26 -4.50
CA ILE A 88 2.22 -0.37 -5.82
C ILE A 88 3.49 -1.19 -6.11
N GLU A 89 3.40 -2.51 -5.93
CA GLU A 89 4.52 -3.42 -6.20
C GLU A 89 4.45 -4.06 -7.58
N GLN A 90 3.25 -4.22 -8.14
CA GLN A 90 3.04 -4.81 -9.45
C GLN A 90 2.28 -3.85 -10.39
N PRO A 91 2.49 -3.91 -11.72
CA PRO A 91 1.72 -3.08 -12.65
C PRO A 91 0.20 -3.26 -12.53
N ASP A 92 -0.26 -4.47 -12.20
CA ASP A 92 -1.68 -4.79 -12.04
C ASP A 92 -2.32 -4.12 -10.81
N ASP A 93 -1.52 -3.60 -9.88
CA ASP A 93 -2.00 -2.84 -8.72
C ASP A 93 -2.50 -1.45 -9.12
N CYS A 94 -2.07 -0.92 -10.27
CA CYS A 94 -2.45 0.41 -10.76
C CYS A 94 -3.98 0.59 -10.89
N LYS A 95 -4.73 -0.50 -11.12
CA LYS A 95 -6.20 -0.47 -11.14
C LYS A 95 -6.80 0.02 -9.82
N TYR A 96 -6.17 -0.26 -8.68
CA TYR A 96 -6.64 0.19 -7.37
C TYR A 96 -6.38 1.68 -7.16
N LEU A 97 -5.22 2.18 -7.59
CA LEU A 97 -4.93 3.61 -7.59
C LEU A 97 -5.93 4.40 -8.45
N ALA A 98 -6.26 3.88 -9.64
CA ALA A 98 -7.27 4.48 -10.52
C ALA A 98 -8.67 4.51 -9.87
N ARG A 99 -9.08 3.41 -9.23
CA ARG A 99 -10.37 3.34 -8.48
C ARG A 99 -10.40 4.32 -7.32
N LEU A 100 -9.32 4.41 -6.54
CA LEU A 100 -9.20 5.33 -5.41
C LEU A 100 -9.28 6.80 -5.87
N ARG A 101 -8.55 7.16 -6.94
CA ARG A 101 -8.62 8.51 -7.54
C ARG A 101 -10.05 8.84 -7.99
N LEU A 102 -10.71 7.92 -8.70
CA LEU A 102 -12.09 8.11 -9.14
C LEU A 102 -13.07 8.29 -7.97
N LEU A 103 -12.92 7.50 -6.91
CA LEU A 103 -13.74 7.62 -5.71
C LEU A 103 -13.53 8.98 -5.02
N SER A 104 -12.27 9.40 -4.87
CA SER A 104 -11.88 10.67 -4.25
C SER A 104 -12.46 11.87 -4.99
N THR A 105 -12.28 11.93 -6.31
CA THR A 105 -12.83 13.04 -7.13
C THR A 105 -14.34 13.18 -7.02
N ARG A 106 -15.08 12.07 -6.86
CA ARG A 106 -16.54 12.10 -6.77
C ARG A 106 -17.07 12.39 -5.37
N ASN A 107 -16.44 11.87 -4.33
CA ASN A 107 -17.05 11.82 -2.99
C ASN A 107 -16.21 12.47 -1.88
N ARG A 108 -14.90 12.71 -2.10
CA ARG A 108 -13.93 13.15 -1.08
C ARG A 108 -12.84 14.06 -1.67
N PRO A 109 -13.18 15.21 -2.27
CA PRO A 109 -12.22 16.04 -3.00
C PRO A 109 -11.02 16.55 -2.18
N GLN A 110 -11.14 16.57 -0.85
CA GLN A 110 -10.06 16.95 0.08
C GLN A 110 -9.04 15.83 0.35
N MET A 111 -9.32 14.58 -0.06
CA MET A 111 -8.43 13.45 0.21
C MET A 111 -7.27 13.44 -0.77
N LYS A 112 -6.06 13.57 -0.23
CA LYS A 112 -4.83 13.55 -1.02
C LYS A 112 -4.33 12.12 -1.17
N ILE A 113 -3.97 11.74 -2.40
CA ILE A 113 -3.56 10.39 -2.76
C ILE A 113 -2.15 10.42 -3.31
N TRP A 114 -1.28 9.60 -2.73
CA TRP A 114 0.07 9.34 -3.22
C TRP A 114 0.24 7.86 -3.57
N SER A 115 1.34 7.54 -4.24
CA SER A 115 1.74 6.16 -4.49
C SER A 115 3.24 5.99 -4.32
N THR A 116 3.66 4.85 -3.77
CA THR A 116 5.06 4.43 -3.65
C THR A 116 5.23 2.99 -4.13
N GLY A 117 6.47 2.52 -4.21
CA GLY A 117 6.78 1.16 -4.64
C GLY A 117 7.32 1.07 -6.07
N PRO A 118 7.89 -0.08 -6.43
CA PRO A 118 8.67 -0.27 -7.66
C PRO A 118 7.85 -0.17 -8.95
N ALA A 119 6.52 -0.35 -8.88
CA ALA A 119 5.64 -0.23 -10.02
C ALA A 119 4.81 1.06 -10.03
N ALA A 120 4.93 1.93 -9.02
CA ALA A 120 4.12 3.14 -8.90
C ALA A 120 4.26 4.09 -10.10
N SER A 121 5.48 4.25 -10.64
CA SER A 121 5.75 5.09 -11.82
C SER A 121 5.14 4.56 -13.12
N ARG A 122 4.58 3.34 -13.11
CA ARG A 122 3.93 2.72 -14.27
C ARG A 122 2.42 2.98 -14.32
N CYS A 123 1.84 3.58 -13.27
CA CYS A 123 0.41 3.82 -13.14
C CYS A 123 -0.06 5.14 -13.81
N ASN A 124 0.57 5.52 -14.92
CA ASN A 124 0.27 6.75 -15.66
C ASN A 124 -1.20 6.79 -16.11
#